data_AF-A0A2E9H232-F1
#
_entry.id   AF-A0A2E9H232-F1
#
_cell.length_a   1.000
_cell.length_b   1.000
_cell.length_c   1.000
_cell.angle_alpha   90.00
_cell.angle_beta   90.00
_cell.angle_gamma   90.00
#
_symmetry.space_group_name_H-M   'P 1'
#
loop_
_entity.id
_entity.type
_entity.pdbx_description
1 polymer ?
#
loop_
_entity_poly.entity_id
_entity_poly.type
_entity_poly.pdbx_seq_one_letter_code
_entity_poly.pdbx_strand_id
1 'polypeptide(L)' 'MTAFQYVVLIVGVCLLLLGGFSGYALLRSALNSSGKFDAETNTPTLWGLFILGLFLGLVLIGWSLG' A
#
# COMPACT_ATOMS: atom_id res chain seq x y z
N MET A 1 15.38 -10.72 -18.61
CA MET A 1 14.55 -9.60 -18.10
C MET A 1 14.26 -8.66 -19.25
N THR A 2 13.02 -8.62 -19.73
CA THR A 2 12.60 -7.70 -20.80
C THR A 2 12.29 -6.31 -20.23
N ALA A 3 12.28 -5.27 -21.07
CA ALA A 3 11.90 -3.92 -20.63
C ALA A 3 10.51 -3.89 -19.96
N PHE A 4 9.59 -4.75 -20.41
CA PHE A 4 8.28 -4.94 -19.81
C PHE A 4 8.34 -5.42 -18.36
N GLN A 5 9.18 -6.42 -18.06
CA GLN A 5 9.37 -6.93 -16.70
C GLN A 5 9.92 -5.86 -15.76
N TYR A 6 10.87 -5.03 -16.23
CA TYR A 6 11.37 -3.91 -15.44
C TYR A 6 10.28 -2.88 -15.09
N VAL A 7 9.42 -2.53 -16.04
CA VAL A 7 8.30 -1.61 -15.79
C VAL A 7 7.32 -2.21 -14.78
N VAL A 8 6.95 -3.49 -14.94
CA VAL A 8 6.03 -4.19 -14.03
C VAL A 8 6.61 -4.25 -12.61
N LEU A 9 7.92 -4.52 -12.48
CA LEU A 9 8.61 -4.56 -11.20
C LEU A 9 8.62 -3.19 -10.52
N ILE A 10 8.94 -2.11 -11.26
CA ILE A 10 8.92 -0.75 -10.73
C ILE A 10 7.51 -0.35 -10.27
N VAL A 11 6.49 -0.64 -11.08
CA VAL A 11 5.09 -0.37 -10.73
C VAL A 11 4.67 -1.17 -9.49
N GLY A 12 5.06 -2.45 -9.41
CA GLY A 12 4.83 -3.30 -8.25
C GLY A 12 5.47 -2.74 -6.98
N VAL A 13 6.73 -2.30 -7.04
CA VAL A 13 7.44 -1.68 -5.91
C VAL A 13 6.79 -0.36 -5.49
N CYS A 14 6.41 0.49 -6.45
CA CYS A 14 5.70 1.74 -6.16
C CYS A 14 4.35 1.49 -5.46
N LEU A 15 3.59 0.47 -5.90
CA LEU A 15 2.33 0.07 -5.27
C LEU A 15 2.55 -0.47 -3.85
N LEU A 16 3.62 -1.25 -3.65
CA LEU A 16 3.98 -1.79 -2.34
C LEU A 16 4.39 -0.69 -1.36
N LEU A 17 5.15 0.31 -1.83
CA LEU A 17 5.48 1.50 -1.05
C LEU A 17 4.23 2.33 -0.71
N LEU A 18 3.35 2.57 -1.69
CA LEU A 18 2.09 3.29 -1.48
C LEU A 18 1.22 2.58 -0.43
N GLY A 19 1.10 1.25 -0.53
CA GLY A 19 0.45 0.41 0.46
C GLY A 19 1.12 0.57 1.84
N GLY A 20 2.44 0.40 1.92
CA GLY A 20 3.21 0.56 3.16
C GLY A 20 3.03 1.93 3.84
N PHE A 21 3.05 3.02 3.09
CA PHE A 21 2.78 4.36 3.61
C PHE A 21 1.34 4.50 4.15
N SER A 22 0.37 3.91 3.46
CA SER A 22 -1.02 3.88 3.93
C SER A 22 -1.18 3.08 5.23
N GLY A 23 -0.50 1.93 5.34
CA GLY A 23 -0.45 1.12 6.55
C GLY A 23 0.24 1.84 7.72
N TYR A 24 1.32 2.59 7.45
CA TYR A 24 1.99 3.41 8.46
C TYR A 24 1.07 4.54 8.98
N ALA A 25 0.29 5.18 8.10
CA ALA A 25 -0.70 6.17 8.49
C ALA A 25 -1.81 5.56 9.38
N LEU A 26 -2.28 4.36 9.05
CA LEU A 26 -3.22 3.61 9.88
C LEU A 26 -2.64 3.23 11.24
N LEU A 27 -1.39 2.76 11.28
CA LEU A 27 -0.70 2.39 12.52
C LEU A 27 -0.50 3.62 13.41
N ARG A 28 -0.11 4.75 12.82
CA ARG A 28 0.02 6.03 13.53
C ARG A 28 -1.33 6.51 14.06
N SER A 29 -2.40 6.37 13.27
CA SER A 29 -3.76 6.69 13.71
C SER A 29 -4.19 5.81 14.89
N ALA A 30 -3.92 4.51 14.83
CA ALA A 30 -4.23 3.56 15.90
C ALA A 30 -3.42 3.85 17.19
N LEU A 31 -2.13 4.16 17.08
CA LEU A 31 -1.27 4.48 18.22
C LEU A 31 -1.61 5.84 18.87
N ASN A 32 -2.06 6.81 18.08
CA ASN A 32 -2.44 8.14 18.57
C ASN A 32 -3.89 8.16 19.11
N SER A 33 -4.61 7.04 19.03
CA SER A 33 -6.00 6.92 19.44
C SER A 33 -6.16 6.63 20.94
N SER A 34 -5.81 7.61 21.77
CA SER A 34 -6.31 7.70 23.15
C SER A 34 -7.43 8.74 23.31
N GLY A 35 -7.98 9.32 22.24
CA GLY A 35 -9.02 10.35 22.44
C GLY A 35 -9.89 10.80 21.28
N LYS A 36 -9.52 10.59 20.01
CA LYS A 36 -10.34 11.04 18.87
C LYS A 36 -9.95 10.26 17.62
N PHE A 37 -10.62 9.14 17.37
CA PHE A 37 -10.86 8.71 16.00
C PHE A 37 -11.79 9.76 15.39
N ASP A 38 -11.23 10.92 15.01
CA ASP A 38 -11.97 11.94 14.29
C ASP A 38 -12.47 11.30 13.00
N ALA A 39 -13.80 11.20 12.90
CA ALA A 39 -14.56 10.66 11.78
C ALA A 39 -14.33 11.41 10.44
N GLU A 40 -13.38 12.35 10.42
CA GLU A 40 -13.00 13.16 9.28
C GLU A 40 -11.75 12.63 8.55
N THR A 41 -10.99 11.71 9.17
CA THR A 41 -9.89 11.04 8.47
C THR A 41 -10.45 9.87 7.67
N ASN A 42 -10.20 9.88 6.35
CA ASN A 42 -10.52 8.85 5.35
C ASN A 42 -9.85 7.47 5.64
N THR A 43 -10.02 6.97 6.86
CA THR A 43 -9.56 5.70 7.40
C THR A 43 -9.99 4.51 6.52
N PRO A 44 -11.25 4.41 6.03
CA PRO A 44 -11.61 3.35 5.09
C PRO A 44 -10.85 3.46 3.75
N THR A 45 -10.57 4.67 3.27
CA THR A 45 -9.81 4.88 2.03
C THR A 45 -8.34 4.51 2.20
N LEU A 46 -7.73 4.80 3.36
CA LEU A 46 -6.39 4.35 3.72
C LEU A 46 -6.31 2.82 3.81
N TRP A 47 -7.34 2.16 4.37
CA TRP A 47 -7.45 0.71 4.35
C TRP A 47 -7.57 0.14 2.94
N GLY A 48 -8.37 0.79 2.08
CA GLY A 48 -8.48 0.44 0.67
C GLY A 48 -7.14 0.55 -0.06
N LEU A 49 -6.44 1.68 0.10
CA LEU A 49 -5.10 1.90 -0.48
C LEU A 49 -4.06 0.91 0.06
N PHE A 50 -4.15 0.53 1.34
CA PHE A 50 -3.25 -0.45 1.96
C PHE A 50 -3.43 -1.83 1.33
N ILE A 51 -4.67 -2.35 1.31
CA ILE A 51 -4.96 -3.67 0.74
C ILE A 51 -4.66 -3.68 -0.75
N LEU A 52 -5.11 -2.66 -1.49
CA LEU A 52 -4.91 -2.57 -2.94
C LEU A 52 -3.42 -2.47 -3.28
N GLY A 53 -2.67 -1.56 -2.64
CA GLY A 53 -1.25 -1.37 -2.89
C GLY A 53 -0.40 -2.59 -2.51
N LEU A 54 -0.69 -3.21 -1.37
CA LEU A 54 0.03 -4.38 -0.90
C LEU A 54 -0.28 -5.61 -1.77
N PHE A 55 -1.56 -5.89 -2.05
CA PHE A 55 -1.97 -7.07 -2.81
C PHE A 55 -1.58 -6.96 -4.28
N LEU A 56 -1.87 -5.84 -4.96
CA LEU A 56 -1.45 -5.66 -6.36
C LEU A 56 0.07 -5.54 -6.46
N GLY A 57 0.74 -4.87 -5.53
CA GLY A 57 2.20 -4.77 -5.50
C GLY A 57 2.86 -6.14 -5.41
N LEU A 58 2.42 -7.00 -4.49
CA LEU A 58 2.96 -8.36 -4.34
C LEU A 58 2.68 -9.24 -5.58
N VAL A 59 1.46 -9.17 -6.12
CA VAL A 59 1.08 -9.95 -7.30
C VAL A 59 1.91 -9.55 -8.52
N LEU A 60 2.12 -8.25 -8.75
CA LEU A 60 2.92 -7.76 -9.87
C LEU A 60 4.40 -8.12 -9.74
N ILE A 61 4.97 -8.02 -8.54
CA ILE A 61 6.35 -8.44 -8.28
C ILE A 61 6.49 -9.95 -8.48
N GLY A 62 5.57 -10.76 -7.95
CA GLY A 62 5.56 -12.21 -8.13
C GLY A 62 5.43 -12.62 -9.60
N TRP A 63 4.55 -11.96 -10.35
CA TRP A 63 4.41 -12.18 -11.80
C TRP A 63 5.66 -11.76 -12.58
N SER A 64 6.36 -10.71 -12.15
CA SER A 64 7.58 -10.26 -12.81
C SER A 64 8.79 -11.17 -12.55
N LEU A 65 8.79 -11.90 -11.43
CA LEU A 65 9.89 -12.76 -11.00
C LEU A 65 9.71 -14.25 -11.38
N GLY A 66 8.48 -14.68 -11.65
CA GLY A 66 8.15 -16.01 -12.18
C GLY A 66 8.27 -16.11 -13.70
#